data_AF-A0A7S0UAD0-F1
#
_entry.id   AF-A0A7S0UAD0-F1
#
_cell.length_a   1.000
_cell.length_b   1.000
_cell.length_c   1.000
_cell.angle_alpha   90.00
_cell.angle_beta   90.00
_cell.angle_gamma   90.00
#
_symmetry.space_group_name_H-M   'P 1'
#
loop_
_entity.id
_entity.type
_entity.pdbx_description
1 polymer ?
#
loop_
_entity_poly.entity_id
_entity_poly.type
_entity_poly.pdbx_seq_one_letter_code
_entity_poly.pdbx_strand_id
1 'polypeptide(L)'
;VQNGILTTRASRFPLMVDPQGQGLQWTRDKEMPNGLAETSSSDRSFRNVLEDCLAYGKPLLLSNVEEELDPVLDAVLDKAFVRKGKSFVITLGDKECDVEVEKFQLFITSRMPNPHFTPELSARVTVIDFTVTMKGLEDQLLARVVLQEKPELQEERRKLLEEVNTYKKKISELQDDLLYRLANCTGSLLDDPDIIDVLNTTKKTSADVQEKLKNAREAEVRITTACEEFRPVADRG
;
A
#
# COMPACT_ATOMS: atom_id res chain seq x y z
N VAL A 1 -2.08 -3.33 -6.09
CA VAL A 1 -1.54 -1.98 -5.79
C VAL A 1 -2.60 -1.04 -5.20
N GLN A 2 -3.75 -0.86 -5.86
CA GLN A 2 -4.83 0.02 -5.35
C GLN A 2 -5.30 -0.35 -3.93
N ASN A 3 -5.56 -1.64 -3.67
CA ASN A 3 -5.97 -2.11 -2.33
C ASN A 3 -4.95 -1.74 -1.25
N GLY A 4 -3.64 -1.91 -1.51
CA GLY A 4 -2.60 -1.53 -0.56
C GLY A 4 -2.53 -0.02 -0.26
N ILE A 5 -2.94 0.84 -1.19
CA ILE A 5 -3.04 2.29 -0.95
C ILE A 5 -4.24 2.57 -0.01
N LEU A 6 -5.39 1.95 -0.28
CA LEU A 6 -6.57 2.07 0.57
C LEU A 6 -6.28 1.57 1.99
N THR A 7 -5.61 0.43 2.13
CA THR A 7 -5.26 -0.16 3.43
C THR A 7 -4.37 0.76 4.28
N THR A 8 -3.61 1.67 3.66
CA THR A 8 -2.56 2.44 4.37
C THR A 8 -2.85 3.93 4.48
N ARG A 9 -3.67 4.47 3.58
CA ARG A 9 -3.97 5.91 3.52
C ARG A 9 -5.43 6.24 3.82
N ALA A 10 -6.31 5.24 3.97
CA ALA A 10 -7.69 5.51 4.34
C ALA A 10 -7.76 6.13 5.75
N SER A 11 -8.71 7.05 5.93
CA SER A 11 -8.96 7.71 7.20
C SER A 11 -9.57 6.77 8.24
N ARG A 12 -10.33 5.76 7.81
CA ARG A 12 -10.94 4.70 8.63
C ARG A 12 -10.13 3.42 8.53
N PHE A 13 -10.19 2.60 9.57
CA PHE A 13 -9.49 1.33 9.60
C PHE A 13 -9.97 0.39 8.47
N PRO A 14 -9.04 -0.30 7.78
CA PRO A 14 -9.38 -1.19 6.68
C PRO A 14 -10.00 -2.50 7.18
N LEU A 15 -11.12 -2.89 6.57
CA LEU A 15 -11.70 -4.22 6.64
C LEU A 15 -11.50 -4.90 5.29
N MET A 16 -10.63 -5.90 5.25
CA MET A 16 -10.23 -6.62 4.05
C MET A 16 -11.08 -7.88 3.87
N VAL A 17 -11.85 -7.94 2.79
CA VAL A 17 -12.59 -9.14 2.38
C VAL A 17 -11.63 -10.01 1.57
N ASP A 18 -11.04 -11.02 2.20
CA ASP A 18 -9.88 -11.77 1.70
C ASP A 18 -10.06 -13.28 1.91
N PRO A 19 -10.92 -13.94 1.10
CA PRO A 19 -11.16 -15.38 1.23
C PRO A 19 -9.91 -16.22 0.91
N GLN A 20 -8.96 -15.66 0.15
CA GLN A 20 -7.71 -16.35 -0.23
C GLN A 20 -6.53 -16.06 0.71
N GLY A 21 -6.64 -15.12 1.66
CA GLY A 21 -5.58 -14.79 2.62
C GLY A 21 -4.41 -13.97 2.06
N GLN A 22 -4.56 -13.33 0.90
CA GLN A 22 -3.50 -12.51 0.29
C GLN A 22 -3.29 -11.18 1.03
N GLY A 23 -4.38 -10.50 1.39
CA GLY A 23 -4.35 -9.28 2.19
C GLY A 23 -3.83 -9.52 3.60
N LEU A 24 -4.18 -10.67 4.20
CA LEU A 24 -3.65 -11.14 5.47
C LEU A 24 -2.11 -11.27 5.40
N GLN A 25 -1.60 -12.04 4.44
CA GLN A 25 -0.16 -12.26 4.31
C GLN A 25 0.58 -10.96 3.99
N TRP A 26 0.03 -10.13 3.11
CA TRP A 26 0.62 -8.83 2.78
C TRP A 26 0.73 -7.90 4.01
N THR A 27 -0.30 -7.89 4.86
CA THR A 27 -0.30 -7.09 6.10
C THR A 27 0.76 -7.60 7.07
N ARG A 28 0.90 -8.92 7.21
CA ARG A 28 1.97 -9.53 8.02
C ARG A 28 3.35 -9.12 7.54
N ASP A 29 3.64 -9.34 6.26
CA ASP A 29 4.96 -9.07 5.68
C ASP A 29 5.34 -7.59 5.85
N LYS A 30 4.34 -6.70 5.79
CA LYS A 30 4.54 -5.27 5.94
C LYS A 30 4.72 -4.83 7.41
N GLU A 31 3.90 -5.30 8.33
CA GLU A 31 3.79 -4.75 9.69
C GLU A 31 4.49 -5.60 10.75
N MET A 32 4.91 -6.83 10.44
CA MET A 32 5.73 -7.67 11.34
C MET A 32 6.98 -6.92 11.87
N PRO A 33 7.75 -6.16 11.05
CA PRO A 33 8.86 -5.35 11.54
C PRO A 33 8.46 -4.27 12.56
N ASN A 34 7.20 -3.83 12.54
CA ASN A 34 6.65 -2.83 13.45
C ASN A 34 6.04 -3.46 14.72
N GLY A 35 6.17 -4.78 14.90
CA GLY A 35 5.65 -5.48 16.07
C GLY A 35 4.17 -5.80 15.99
N LEU A 36 3.67 -6.16 14.81
CA LEU A 36 2.30 -6.59 14.57
C LEU A 36 1.85 -7.65 15.58
N ALA A 37 0.75 -7.37 16.27
CA ALA A 37 0.04 -8.35 17.07
C ALA A 37 -1.12 -8.94 16.26
N GLU A 38 -1.31 -10.25 16.34
CA GLU A 38 -2.41 -10.95 15.67
C GLU A 38 -3.36 -11.56 16.70
N THR A 39 -4.65 -11.41 16.48
CA THR A 39 -5.68 -11.98 17.35
C THR A 39 -6.96 -12.24 16.57
N SER A 40 -7.95 -12.84 17.22
CA SER A 40 -9.30 -13.07 16.67
C SER A 40 -10.32 -12.64 17.71
N SER A 41 -11.51 -12.23 17.28
CA SER A 41 -12.60 -11.82 18.18
C SER A 41 -13.04 -12.93 19.13
N SER A 42 -12.81 -14.20 18.76
CA SER A 42 -13.10 -15.36 19.59
C SER A 42 -12.03 -15.66 20.65
N ASP A 43 -10.87 -15.00 20.58
CA ASP A 43 -9.77 -15.24 21.52
C ASP A 43 -10.09 -14.58 22.88
N ARG A 44 -9.93 -15.34 23.97
CA ARG A 44 -10.08 -14.81 25.33
C ARG A 44 -9.07 -13.72 25.65
N SER A 45 -7.91 -13.73 24.98
CA SER A 45 -6.85 -12.74 25.16
C SER A 45 -7.09 -11.45 24.37
N PHE A 46 -8.11 -11.42 23.49
CA PHE A 46 -8.37 -10.32 22.56
C PHE A 46 -8.37 -8.94 23.23
N ARG A 47 -9.11 -8.79 24.35
CA ARG A 47 -9.19 -7.50 25.06
C ARG A 47 -7.83 -7.06 25.61
N ASN A 48 -7.07 -7.96 26.20
CA ASN A 48 -5.75 -7.65 26.73
C ASN A 48 -4.78 -7.25 25.59
N VAL A 49 -4.81 -7.98 24.47
CA VAL A 49 -3.99 -7.67 23.29
C VAL A 49 -4.37 -6.31 22.71
N LEU A 50 -5.67 -5.99 22.64
CA LEU A 50 -6.16 -4.70 22.17
C LEU A 50 -5.67 -3.55 23.05
N GLU A 51 -5.78 -3.70 24.37
CA GLU A 51 -5.30 -2.71 25.34
C GLU A 51 -3.78 -2.49 25.21
N ASP A 52 -3.00 -3.56 25.14
CA ASP A 52 -1.55 -3.48 24.97
C ASP A 52 -1.17 -2.80 23.65
N CYS A 53 -1.87 -3.13 22.56
CA CYS A 53 -1.60 -2.51 21.26
C CYS A 53 -1.92 -1.02 21.25
N LEU A 54 -3.02 -0.62 21.89
CA LEU A 54 -3.40 0.79 22.04
C LEU A 54 -2.37 1.55 22.89
N ALA A 55 -1.99 1.00 24.04
CA ALA A 55 -1.06 1.64 24.97
C ALA A 55 0.36 1.80 24.39
N TYR A 56 0.85 0.79 23.67
CA TYR A 56 2.20 0.78 23.10
C TYR A 56 2.25 1.22 21.63
N GLY A 57 1.12 1.51 21.01
CA GLY A 57 1.03 1.92 19.60
C GLY A 57 1.47 0.83 18.63
N LYS A 58 1.23 -0.45 18.96
CA LYS A 58 1.55 -1.57 18.07
C LYS A 58 0.41 -1.78 17.07
N PRO A 59 0.73 -2.15 15.81
CA PRO A 59 -0.31 -2.51 14.87
C PRO A 59 -1.01 -3.81 15.30
N LEU A 60 -2.34 -3.85 15.17
CA LEU A 60 -3.18 -4.98 15.53
C LEU A 60 -3.87 -5.52 14.28
N LEU A 61 -3.75 -6.82 14.03
CA LEU A 61 -4.45 -7.55 12.99
C LEU A 61 -5.51 -8.45 13.61
N LEU A 62 -6.77 -8.11 13.37
CA LEU A 62 -7.93 -8.91 13.73
C LEU A 62 -8.27 -9.86 12.58
N SER A 63 -8.17 -11.15 12.86
CA SER A 63 -8.36 -12.21 11.86
C SER A 63 -9.70 -12.91 11.99
N ASN A 64 -10.23 -13.32 10.83
CA ASN A 64 -11.46 -14.11 10.67
C ASN A 64 -12.69 -13.42 11.24
N VAL A 65 -12.85 -12.13 10.97
CA VAL A 65 -14.08 -11.42 11.29
C VAL A 65 -15.19 -11.87 10.33
N GLU A 66 -16.35 -12.19 10.89
CA GLU A 66 -17.55 -12.56 10.14
C GLU A 66 -18.38 -11.30 9.82
N GLU A 67 -19.67 -11.26 10.16
CA GLU A 67 -20.55 -10.12 9.83
C GLU A 67 -20.57 -9.04 10.92
N GLU A 68 -20.19 -9.41 12.14
CA GLU A 68 -20.20 -8.55 13.32
C GLU A 68 -18.82 -8.46 13.97
N LEU A 69 -18.55 -7.30 14.59
CA LEU A 69 -17.39 -7.05 15.43
C LEU A 69 -17.82 -7.01 16.90
N ASP A 70 -16.90 -7.36 17.80
CA ASP A 70 -17.14 -7.18 19.24
C ASP A 70 -17.36 -5.68 19.52
N PRO A 71 -18.47 -5.29 20.18
CA PRO A 71 -18.76 -3.88 20.51
C PRO A 71 -17.67 -3.15 21.29
N VAL A 72 -16.74 -3.87 21.94
CA VAL A 72 -15.57 -3.26 22.56
C VAL A 72 -14.70 -2.46 21.57
N LEU A 73 -14.78 -2.80 20.27
CA LEU A 73 -14.09 -2.07 19.21
C LEU A 73 -14.80 -0.78 18.79
N ASP A 74 -16.06 -0.57 19.17
CA ASP A 74 -16.85 0.57 18.69
C ASP A 74 -16.14 1.91 18.97
N ALA A 75 -15.67 2.10 20.20
CA ALA A 75 -14.92 3.30 20.59
C ALA A 75 -13.62 3.47 19.78
N VAL A 76 -12.96 2.35 19.42
CA VAL A 76 -11.73 2.36 18.63
C VAL A 76 -12.04 2.74 17.18
N LEU A 77 -13.07 2.13 16.59
CA LEU A 77 -13.51 2.38 15.21
C LEU A 77 -13.97 3.82 15.02
N ASP A 78 -14.69 4.37 16.00
CA ASP A 78 -15.12 5.76 16.02
C ASP A 78 -13.99 6.74 16.34
N LYS A 79 -12.79 6.22 16.67
CA LYS A 79 -11.62 7.00 17.09
C LYS A 79 -11.97 7.97 18.23
N ALA A 80 -12.73 7.47 19.21
CA ALA A 80 -13.19 8.22 20.38
C ALA A 80 -12.06 8.50 21.40
N PHE A 81 -10.91 8.97 20.91
CA PHE A 81 -9.73 9.28 21.70
C PHE A 81 -9.92 10.63 22.39
N VAL A 82 -9.90 10.62 23.72
CA VAL A 82 -10.03 11.82 24.54
C VAL A 82 -8.64 12.28 24.96
N ARG A 83 -8.32 13.55 24.72
CA ARG A 83 -7.04 14.12 25.14
C ARG A 83 -7.06 14.41 26.65
N LYS A 84 -6.15 13.78 27.40
CA LYS A 84 -5.96 13.98 28.85
C LYS A 84 -4.54 14.51 29.10
N GLY A 85 -4.41 15.84 29.07
CA GLY A 85 -3.12 16.51 29.15
C GLY A 85 -2.28 16.33 27.89
N LYS A 86 -1.14 15.63 28.02
CA LYS A 86 -0.24 15.31 26.89
C LYS A 86 -0.53 13.96 26.24
N SER A 87 -1.27 13.08 26.91
CA SER A 87 -1.61 11.74 26.41
C SER A 87 -3.03 11.69 25.90
N PHE A 88 -3.34 10.66 25.10
CA PHE A 88 -4.69 10.32 24.70
C PHE A 88 -5.16 9.09 25.48
N VAL A 89 -6.44 9.06 25.82
CA VAL A 89 -7.08 7.93 26.48
C VAL A 89 -8.33 7.51 25.70
N ILE A 90 -8.70 6.24 25.83
CA ILE A 90 -9.94 5.69 25.28
C ILE A 90 -10.62 4.86 26.36
N THR A 91 -11.95 4.90 26.39
CA THR A 91 -12.75 4.06 27.28
C THR A 91 -13.21 2.82 26.52
N LEU A 92 -12.74 1.65 26.93
CA LEU A 92 -13.15 0.36 26.38
C LEU A 92 -14.05 -0.33 27.41
N GLY A 93 -15.36 -0.33 27.15
CA GLY A 93 -16.34 -0.81 28.13
C GLY A 93 -16.31 0.01 29.42
N ASP A 94 -15.83 -0.58 30.51
CA ASP A 94 -15.72 0.01 31.84
C ASP A 94 -14.30 0.50 32.20
N LYS A 95 -13.31 0.32 31.31
CA LYS A 95 -11.91 0.63 31.59
C LYS A 95 -11.39 1.79 30.73
N GLU A 96 -10.64 2.72 31.35
CA GLU A 96 -9.84 3.72 30.64
C GLU A 96 -8.45 3.15 30.32
N CYS A 97 -8.02 3.30 29.06
CA CYS A 97 -6.72 2.87 28.57
C CYS A 97 -5.99 4.04 27.91
N ASP A 98 -4.68 4.14 28.12
CA ASP A 98 -3.82 5.07 27.39
C ASP A 98 -3.69 4.64 25.92
N VAL A 99 -3.56 5.61 25.01
CA VAL A 99 -3.46 5.38 23.57
C VAL A 99 -2.32 6.17 22.94
N GLU A 100 -1.47 5.47 22.19
CA GLU A 100 -0.47 6.05 21.30
C GLU A 100 -1.07 6.23 19.88
N VAL A 101 -1.82 7.33 19.71
CA VAL A 101 -2.63 7.59 18.50
C VAL A 101 -1.83 7.77 17.21
N GLU A 102 -0.53 8.12 17.29
CA GLU A 102 0.29 8.33 16.10
C GLU A 102 0.76 7.03 15.45
N LYS A 103 0.88 5.94 16.22
CA LYS A 103 1.46 4.68 15.77
C LYS A 103 0.45 3.55 15.66
N PHE A 104 -0.61 3.57 16.48
CA PHE A 104 -1.60 2.51 16.48
C PHE A 104 -2.32 2.40 15.11
N GLN A 105 -2.33 1.20 14.55
CA GLN A 105 -3.15 0.85 13.39
C GLN A 105 -3.90 -0.44 13.64
N LEU A 106 -5.16 -0.47 13.22
CA LEU A 106 -6.01 -1.66 13.25
C LEU A 106 -6.24 -2.14 11.82
N PHE A 107 -5.97 -3.42 11.58
CA PHE A 107 -6.28 -4.12 10.34
C PHE A 107 -7.30 -5.21 10.64
N ILE A 108 -8.35 -5.30 9.83
CA ILE A 108 -9.38 -6.32 9.98
C ILE A 108 -9.41 -7.16 8.72
N THR A 109 -9.49 -8.48 8.88
CA THR A 109 -9.61 -9.42 7.75
C THR A 109 -10.82 -10.32 7.94
N SER A 110 -11.58 -10.51 6.86
CA SER A 110 -12.66 -11.49 6.77
C SER A 110 -12.33 -12.52 5.70
N ARG A 111 -12.58 -13.80 6.00
CA ARG A 111 -12.44 -14.88 5.02
C ARG A 111 -13.74 -15.16 4.27
N MET A 112 -14.83 -14.47 4.60
CA MET A 112 -16.10 -14.68 3.94
C MET A 112 -16.04 -14.06 2.54
N PRO A 113 -16.36 -14.80 1.47
CA PRO A 113 -16.33 -14.25 0.11
C PRO A 113 -17.39 -13.17 -0.15
N ASN A 114 -18.53 -13.26 0.53
CA ASN A 114 -19.63 -12.31 0.38
C ASN A 114 -20.27 -11.99 1.75
N PRO A 115 -19.58 -11.22 2.60
CA PRO A 115 -20.08 -10.84 3.92
C PRO A 115 -21.16 -9.76 3.81
N HIS A 116 -22.26 -9.90 4.55
CA HIS A 116 -23.29 -8.85 4.62
C HIS A 116 -23.03 -7.96 5.83
N PHE A 117 -22.09 -7.03 5.70
CA PHE A 117 -21.82 -6.06 6.76
C PHE A 117 -23.02 -5.12 6.95
N THR A 118 -23.33 -4.83 8.21
CA THR A 118 -24.35 -3.85 8.54
C THR A 118 -23.97 -2.46 7.98
N PRO A 119 -24.94 -1.61 7.65
CA PRO A 119 -24.65 -0.24 7.21
C PRO A 119 -23.85 0.55 8.25
N GLU A 120 -24.07 0.25 9.54
CA GLU A 120 -23.34 0.86 10.65
C GLU A 120 -21.86 0.49 10.62
N LEU A 121 -21.53 -0.79 10.50
CA LEU A 121 -20.15 -1.24 10.39
C LEU A 121 -19.49 -0.65 9.14
N SER A 122 -20.17 -0.73 7.99
CA SER A 122 -19.68 -0.20 6.71
C SER A 122 -19.44 1.32 6.74
N ALA A 123 -20.12 2.06 7.61
CA ALA A 123 -19.90 3.48 7.81
C ALA A 123 -18.66 3.78 8.69
N ARG A 124 -18.22 2.85 9.53
CA ARG A 124 -17.12 3.04 10.49
C ARG A 124 -15.78 2.50 9.98
N VAL A 125 -15.79 1.51 9.10
CA VAL A 125 -14.58 0.94 8.47
C VAL A 125 -14.46 1.32 6.98
N THR A 126 -13.28 1.11 6.41
CA THR A 126 -13.09 1.12 4.96
C THR A 126 -13.12 -0.32 4.47
N VAL A 127 -14.21 -0.77 3.85
CA VAL A 127 -14.29 -2.10 3.25
C VAL A 127 -13.43 -2.14 1.98
N ILE A 128 -12.49 -3.08 1.93
CA ILE A 128 -11.58 -3.28 0.80
C ILE A 128 -11.74 -4.71 0.31
N ASP A 129 -12.09 -4.84 -0.96
CA ASP A 129 -12.25 -6.13 -1.60
C ASP A 129 -10.89 -6.68 -2.05
N PHE A 130 -10.41 -7.72 -1.36
CA PHE A 130 -9.22 -8.49 -1.69
C PHE A 130 -9.56 -9.81 -2.41
N THR A 131 -10.83 -10.03 -2.77
CA THR A 131 -11.20 -11.19 -3.56
C THR A 131 -10.44 -11.20 -4.87
N VAL A 132 -9.83 -12.35 -5.16
CA VAL A 132 -9.17 -12.54 -6.44
C VAL A 132 -10.24 -12.59 -7.52
N THR A 133 -10.26 -11.59 -8.39
CA THR A 133 -11.08 -11.61 -9.60
C THR A 133 -10.55 -12.67 -10.57
N MET A 134 -11.41 -13.27 -11.41
CA MET A 134 -10.97 -14.27 -12.42
C MET A 134 -9.79 -13.75 -13.26
N LYS A 135 -9.90 -12.51 -13.74
CA LYS A 135 -8.82 -11.82 -14.44
C LYS A 135 -7.54 -11.68 -13.59
N GLY A 136 -7.68 -11.34 -12.30
CA GLY A 136 -6.56 -11.26 -11.38
C GLY A 136 -5.89 -12.61 -11.14
N LEU A 137 -6.67 -13.70 -11.07
CA LEU A 137 -6.14 -15.06 -10.96
C LEU A 137 -5.43 -15.48 -12.25
N GLU A 138 -6.04 -15.24 -13.40
CA GLU A 138 -5.42 -15.47 -14.71
C GLU A 138 -4.08 -14.75 -14.83
N ASP A 139 -4.02 -13.47 -14.46
CA ASP A 139 -2.78 -12.69 -14.50
C ASP A 139 -1.72 -13.23 -13.52
N GLN A 140 -2.14 -13.74 -12.34
CA GLN A 140 -1.24 -14.40 -11.38
C GLN A 140 -0.72 -15.75 -11.90
N LEU A 141 -1.57 -16.56 -12.50
CA LEU A 141 -1.21 -17.83 -13.11
C LEU A 141 -0.29 -17.60 -14.32
N LEU A 142 -0.61 -16.62 -15.17
CA LEU A 142 0.21 -16.21 -16.30
C LEU A 142 1.62 -15.83 -15.84
N ALA A 143 1.72 -15.03 -14.78
CA ALA A 143 3.01 -14.67 -14.21
C ALA A 143 3.81 -15.89 -13.72
N ARG A 144 3.15 -16.89 -13.13
CA ARG A 144 3.81 -18.15 -12.71
C ARG A 144 4.22 -19.02 -13.89
N VAL A 145 3.37 -19.18 -14.90
CA VAL A 145 3.67 -19.94 -16.12
C VAL A 145 4.85 -19.32 -16.85
N VAL A 146 4.84 -18.00 -17.06
CA VAL A 146 5.96 -17.30 -17.69
C VAL A 146 7.25 -17.43 -16.88
N LEU A 147 7.17 -17.35 -15.54
CA LEU A 147 8.34 -17.55 -14.68
C LEU A 147 8.96 -18.94 -14.86
N GLN A 148 8.13 -19.97 -15.05
CA GLN A 148 8.60 -21.35 -15.21
C GLN A 148 9.07 -21.66 -16.64
N GLU A 149 8.32 -21.24 -17.66
CA GLU A 149 8.58 -21.55 -19.07
C GLU A 149 9.66 -20.64 -19.68
N LYS A 150 9.68 -19.35 -19.30
CA LYS A 150 10.62 -18.35 -19.83
C LYS A 150 11.08 -17.38 -18.72
N PRO A 151 11.90 -17.84 -17.76
CA PRO A 151 12.40 -16.99 -16.68
C PRO A 151 13.18 -15.77 -17.18
N GLU A 152 13.84 -15.89 -18.34
CA GLU A 152 14.58 -14.79 -18.99
C GLU A 152 13.68 -13.58 -19.31
N LEU A 153 12.44 -13.81 -19.78
CA LEU A 153 11.48 -12.74 -20.06
C LEU A 153 11.05 -12.02 -18.77
N GLN A 154 10.90 -12.76 -17.68
CA GLN A 154 10.52 -12.18 -16.40
C GLN A 154 11.66 -11.37 -15.79
N GLU A 155 12.90 -11.82 -15.96
CA GLU A 155 14.09 -11.08 -15.56
C GLU A 155 14.27 -9.80 -16.40
N GLU A 156 14.04 -9.88 -17.71
CA GLU A 156 14.05 -8.70 -18.59
C GLU A 156 12.96 -7.70 -18.16
N ARG A 157 11.75 -8.17 -17.87
CA ARG A 157 10.65 -7.34 -17.35
C ARG A 157 11.04 -6.65 -16.04
N ARG A 158 11.66 -7.39 -15.11
CA ARG A 158 12.10 -6.85 -13.81
C ARG A 158 13.14 -5.74 -14.00
N LYS A 159 14.18 -6.00 -14.80
CA LYS A 159 15.22 -5.00 -15.10
C LYS A 159 14.63 -3.75 -15.74
N LEU A 160 13.75 -3.92 -16.73
CA LEU A 160 13.07 -2.81 -17.39
C LEU A 160 12.29 -1.94 -16.37
N LEU A 161 11.61 -2.58 -15.42
CA LEU A 161 10.81 -1.88 -14.41
C LEU A 161 11.68 -1.13 -13.40
N GLU A 162 12.82 -1.70 -13.00
CA GLU A 162 13.85 -1.03 -12.20
C GLU A 162 14.44 0.19 -12.92
N GLU A 163 14.77 0.05 -14.21
CA GLU A 163 15.26 1.15 -15.03
C GLU A 163 14.24 2.27 -15.18
N VAL A 164 12.97 1.94 -15.48
CA VAL A 164 11.88 2.92 -15.58
C VAL A 164 11.69 3.66 -14.26
N ASN A 165 11.75 2.98 -13.12
CA ASN A 165 11.67 3.64 -11.80
C ASN A 165 12.86 4.57 -11.55
N THR A 166 14.07 4.15 -11.93
CA THR A 166 15.28 4.97 -11.82
C THR A 166 15.18 6.24 -12.68
N TYR A 167 14.69 6.10 -13.91
CA TYR A 167 14.48 7.22 -14.83
C TYR A 167 13.39 8.18 -14.35
N LYS A 168 12.27 7.67 -13.83
CA LYS A 168 11.21 8.49 -13.22
C LYS A 168 11.73 9.29 -12.02
N LYS A 169 12.52 8.65 -11.16
CA LYS A 169 13.17 9.33 -10.02
C LYS A 169 14.10 10.44 -10.50
N LYS A 170 14.95 10.15 -11.49
CA LYS A 170 15.87 11.13 -12.07
C LYS A 170 15.15 12.34 -12.68
N ILE A 171 13.99 12.15 -13.31
CA ILE A 171 13.16 13.28 -13.78
C ILE A 171 12.69 14.14 -12.62
N SER A 172 12.19 13.53 -11.55
CA SER A 172 11.75 14.27 -10.35
C SER A 172 12.92 15.07 -9.75
N GLU A 173 14.09 14.44 -9.58
CA GLU A 173 15.29 15.09 -9.04
C GLU A 173 15.73 16.29 -9.91
N LEU A 174 15.68 16.15 -11.25
CA LEU A 174 15.98 17.24 -12.17
C LEU A 174 14.96 18.38 -12.08
N GLN A 175 13.67 18.08 -11.87
CA GLN A 175 12.62 19.09 -11.69
C GLN A 175 12.78 19.82 -10.35
N ASP A 176 13.11 19.10 -9.29
CA ASP A 176 13.32 19.67 -7.95
C ASP A 176 14.58 20.55 -7.91
N ASP A 177 15.70 20.12 -8.51
CA ASP A 177 16.93 20.93 -8.63
C ASP A 177 16.69 22.20 -9.45
N LEU A 178 15.96 22.07 -10.56
CA LEU A 178 15.57 23.21 -11.38
C LEU A 178 14.72 24.22 -10.58
N LEU A 179 13.69 23.74 -9.87
CA LEU A 179 12.81 24.59 -9.07
C LEU A 179 13.57 25.28 -7.94
N TYR A 180 14.45 24.54 -7.25
CA TYR A 180 15.30 25.07 -6.18
C TYR A 180 16.19 26.21 -6.67
N ARG A 181 16.83 26.03 -7.83
CA ARG A 181 17.71 27.07 -8.42
C ARG A 181 16.94 28.29 -8.89
N LEU A 182 15.77 28.09 -9.51
CA LEU A 182 14.89 29.20 -9.90
C LEU A 182 14.39 30.00 -8.69
N ALA A 183 14.07 29.32 -7.58
CA ALA A 183 13.60 29.97 -6.35
C ALA A 183 14.70 30.75 -5.62
N ASN A 184 15.95 30.30 -5.70
CA ASN A 184 17.09 30.92 -5.02
C ASN A 184 17.91 31.88 -5.89
N CYS A 185 17.57 32.02 -7.17
CA CYS A 185 18.16 33.01 -8.06
C CYS A 185 17.82 34.42 -7.57
N THR A 186 18.83 35.17 -7.12
CA THR A 186 18.68 36.57 -6.71
C THR A 186 19.17 37.48 -7.85
N GLY A 187 18.23 38.06 -8.60
CA GLY A 187 18.53 38.89 -9.77
C GLY A 187 17.89 38.38 -11.06
N SER A 188 18.35 38.89 -12.21
CA SER A 188 17.87 38.44 -13.53
C SER A 188 18.48 37.08 -13.89
N LEU A 189 17.64 36.13 -14.30
CA LEU A 189 18.05 34.79 -14.72
C LEU A 189 19.07 34.77 -15.88
N LEU A 190 19.13 35.87 -16.64
CA LEU A 190 20.01 36.02 -17.79
C LEU A 190 21.43 36.47 -17.40
N ASP A 191 21.62 36.92 -16.16
CA ASP A 191 22.87 37.50 -15.69
C ASP A 191 23.77 36.47 -14.98
N ASP A 192 23.23 35.27 -14.72
CA ASP A 192 23.94 34.15 -14.09
C ASP A 192 24.28 33.06 -15.14
N PRO A 193 25.53 33.05 -15.66
CA PRO A 193 25.95 32.06 -16.66
C PRO A 193 25.92 30.62 -16.13
N ASP A 194 26.09 30.41 -14.82
CA ASP A 194 26.05 29.08 -14.22
C ASP A 194 24.63 28.49 -14.25
N ILE A 195 23.61 29.33 -14.08
CA ILE A 195 22.20 28.92 -14.22
C ILE A 195 21.87 28.50 -15.66
N ILE A 196 22.38 29.23 -16.65
CA ILE A 196 22.12 28.93 -18.07
C ILE A 196 22.72 27.57 -18.47
N ASP A 197 23.95 27.28 -18.04
CA ASP A 197 24.60 26.00 -18.32
C ASP A 197 23.90 24.83 -17.63
N VAL A 198 23.42 25.04 -16.40
CA VAL A 198 22.64 24.04 -15.67
C VAL A 198 21.28 23.81 -16.33
N LEU A 199 20.60 24.87 -16.80
CA LEU A 199 19.34 24.75 -17.53
C LEU A 199 19.52 23.92 -18.81
N ASN A 200 20.61 24.16 -19.55
CA ASN A 200 20.92 23.43 -20.77
C ASN A 200 21.24 21.96 -20.50
N THR A 201 22.05 21.67 -19.48
CA THR A 201 22.38 20.29 -19.09
C THR A 201 21.16 19.53 -18.55
N THR A 202 20.32 20.17 -17.74
CA THR A 202 19.05 19.61 -17.25
C THR A 202 18.08 19.34 -18.39
N LYS A 203 17.92 20.27 -19.33
CA LYS A 203 17.08 20.09 -20.53
C LYS A 203 17.55 18.91 -21.37
N LYS A 204 18.86 18.81 -21.64
CA LYS A 204 19.45 17.72 -22.41
C LYS A 204 19.26 16.38 -21.70
N THR A 205 19.60 16.31 -20.42
CA THR A 205 19.45 15.08 -19.63
C THR A 205 17.98 14.65 -19.53
N SER A 206 17.05 15.60 -19.39
CA SER A 206 15.61 15.31 -19.38
C SER A 206 15.13 14.74 -20.71
N ALA A 207 15.57 15.31 -21.85
CA ALA A 207 15.24 14.81 -23.18
C ALA A 207 15.79 13.38 -23.38
N ASP A 208 17.04 13.12 -23.01
CA ASP A 208 17.66 11.78 -23.11
C ASP A 208 16.89 10.75 -22.26
N VAL A 209 16.47 11.13 -21.04
CA VAL A 209 15.70 10.24 -20.16
C VAL A 209 14.28 10.00 -20.70
N GLN A 210 13.64 11.02 -21.30
CA GLN A 210 12.34 10.87 -21.96
C GLN A 210 12.41 9.91 -23.16
N GLU A 211 13.47 9.99 -23.97
CA GLU A 211 13.69 9.06 -25.07
C GLU A 211 13.87 7.62 -24.55
N LYS A 212 14.68 7.43 -23.51
CA LYS A 212 14.85 6.12 -22.87
C LYS A 212 13.54 5.57 -22.29
N LEU A 213 12.72 6.41 -21.68
CA LEU A 213 11.39 6.01 -21.20
C LEU A 213 10.45 5.62 -22.35
N LYS A 214 10.56 6.27 -23.50
CA LYS A 214 9.79 5.88 -24.70
C LYS A 214 10.23 4.50 -25.19
N ASN A 215 11.53 4.26 -25.32
CA ASN A 215 12.07 2.96 -25.72
C ASN A 215 11.69 1.86 -24.70
N ALA A 216 11.69 2.19 -23.41
CA ALA A 216 11.27 1.27 -22.36
C ALA A 216 9.78 0.91 -22.47
N ARG A 217 8.89 1.85 -22.84
CA ARG A 217 7.47 1.53 -23.10
C ARG A 217 7.30 0.60 -24.29
N GLU A 218 8.07 0.79 -25.35
CA GLU A 218 8.03 -0.10 -26.51
C GLU A 218 8.52 -1.51 -26.14
N ALA A 219 9.57 -1.61 -25.32
CA ALA A 219 10.03 -2.87 -24.75
C ALA A 219 8.98 -3.51 -23.83
N GLU A 220 8.31 -2.74 -22.98
CA GLU A 220 7.24 -3.19 -22.10
C GLU A 220 6.11 -3.83 -22.91
N VAL A 221 5.66 -3.16 -23.98
CA VAL A 221 4.61 -3.70 -24.86
C VAL A 221 5.05 -5.01 -25.51
N ARG A 222 6.30 -5.11 -25.99
CA ARG A 222 6.83 -6.35 -26.57
C ARG A 222 6.86 -7.48 -25.55
N ILE A 223 7.37 -7.23 -24.35
CA ILE A 223 7.44 -8.21 -23.26
C ILE A 223 6.03 -8.64 -22.85
N THR A 224 5.10 -7.69 -22.68
CA THR A 224 3.69 -8.00 -22.39
C THR A 224 3.09 -8.88 -23.48
N THR A 225 3.29 -8.53 -24.75
CA THR A 225 2.77 -9.34 -25.87
C THR A 225 3.36 -10.77 -25.85
N ALA A 226 4.65 -10.92 -25.57
CA ALA A 226 5.28 -12.23 -25.44
C ALA A 226 4.75 -13.02 -24.24
N CYS A 227 4.41 -12.37 -23.12
CA CYS A 227 3.75 -13.02 -21.99
C CYS A 227 2.33 -13.46 -22.36
N GLU A 228 1.58 -12.67 -23.13
CA GLU A 228 0.21 -12.98 -23.54
C GLU A 228 0.12 -14.26 -24.41
N GLU A 229 1.19 -14.66 -25.10
CA GLU A 229 1.26 -15.95 -25.81
C GLU A 229 1.05 -17.16 -24.88
N PHE A 230 1.34 -17.00 -23.58
CA PHE A 230 1.15 -18.03 -22.56
C PHE A 230 -0.23 -17.98 -21.89
N ARG A 231 -1.08 -16.98 -22.20
CA ARG A 231 -2.42 -16.87 -21.61
C ARG A 231 -3.30 -18.11 -21.83
N PRO A 232 -3.29 -18.78 -23.01
CA PRO A 232 -4.05 -20.01 -23.20
C PRO A 232 -3.61 -21.19 -22.32
N VAL A 233 -2.38 -21.15 -21.79
CA VAL A 233 -1.87 -22.15 -20.84
C VAL A 233 -2.32 -21.81 -19.42
N ALA A 234 -2.36 -20.52 -19.07
CA ALA A 234 -2.86 -20.04 -17.79
C ALA A 234 -4.39 -20.20 -17.64
N ASP A 235 -5.16 -20.07 -18.73
CA ASP A 235 -6.62 -20.22 -18.76
C ASP A 235 -7.11 -21.67 -18.52
N ARG A 236 -6.21 -22.65 -18.63
CA ARG A 236 -6.52 -24.07 -18.35
C ARG A 236 -6.32 -24.47 -16.89
N GLY A 237 -5.75 -23.57 -16.08
CA GLY A 237 -5.33 -23.82 -14.68
C GLY A 237 -6.32 -23.38 -13.62
#